data_AF-D8P8B2-F1
#
_entry.id   AF-D8P8B2-F1
#
_cell.length_a   1.000
_cell.length_b   1.000
_cell.length_c   1.000
_cell.angle_alpha   90.00
_cell.angle_beta   90.00
_cell.angle_gamma   90.00
#
_symmetry.space_group_name_H-M   'P 1'
#
loop_
_entity.id
_entity.type
_entity.pdbx_description
1 polymer ?
#
loop_
_entity_poly.entity_id
_entity_poly.type
_entity_poly.pdbx_seq_one_letter_code
_entity_poly.pdbx_strand_id
1 'polypeptide(L)'
;MFGSFGWMELLLILIIVLIIFGAGKIPQLGEGLGKAIKGFKKSVHEADAIDVTATEAEPAPAQPSAQIQQTGQPATPPPAQQAGAAPPPRTTQG
;
A
#
# COMPACT_ATOMS: atom_id res chain seq x y z
N MET A 1 -1.16 36.63 26.33
CA MET A 1 -2.22 35.69 26.77
C MET A 1 -3.28 35.47 25.68
N PHE A 2 -2.87 35.20 24.42
CA PHE A 2 -3.81 35.16 23.27
C PHE A 2 -3.71 33.90 22.39
N GLY A 3 -2.89 32.92 22.75
CA GLY A 3 -2.72 31.69 21.95
C GLY A 3 -3.86 30.67 22.10
N SER A 4 -4.61 30.71 23.20
CA SER A 4 -5.64 29.73 23.54
C SER A 4 -7.05 30.11 23.05
N PHE A 5 -7.30 31.38 22.74
CA PHE A 5 -8.64 31.86 22.40
C PHE A 5 -9.09 31.36 21.01
N GLY A 6 -8.22 31.42 20.01
CA GLY A 6 -8.57 30.98 18.64
C GLY A 6 -8.75 29.46 18.49
N TRP A 7 -7.86 28.66 19.09
CA TRP A 7 -7.96 27.19 18.97
C TRP A 7 -9.15 26.62 19.72
N MET A 8 -9.43 27.09 20.96
CA MET A 8 -10.57 26.56 21.71
C MET A 8 -11.91 26.96 21.13
N GLU A 9 -12.04 28.18 20.58
CA GLU A 9 -13.28 28.61 19.96
C GLU A 9 -13.54 27.86 18.66
N LEU A 10 -12.49 27.61 17.86
CA LEU A 10 -12.58 26.74 16.68
C LEU A 10 -13.01 25.32 17.05
N LEU A 11 -12.47 24.76 18.15
CA LEU A 11 -12.80 23.42 18.63
C LEU A 11 -14.24 23.35 19.17
N LEU A 12 -14.73 24.40 19.84
CA LEU A 12 -16.11 24.51 20.30
C LEU A 12 -17.10 24.54 19.12
N ILE A 13 -16.81 25.36 18.10
CA ILE A 13 -17.61 25.41 16.87
C ILE A 13 -17.60 24.06 16.16
N LEU A 14 -16.43 23.41 16.07
CA LEU A 14 -16.29 22.07 15.48
C LEU A 14 -17.20 21.05 16.18
N ILE A 15 -17.25 21.06 17.52
CA ILE A 15 -18.13 20.17 18.29
C ILE A 15 -19.61 20.42 17.96
N ILE A 16 -20.04 21.68 17.91
CA ILE A 16 -21.44 22.03 17.57
C ILE A 16 -21.79 21.53 16.17
N VAL A 17 -20.90 21.75 15.19
CA VAL A 17 -21.08 21.26 13.83
C VAL A 17 -21.14 19.73 13.80
N LEU A 18 -20.30 19.04 14.56
CA LEU A 18 -20.33 17.57 14.68
C LEU A 18 -21.63 17.06 15.30
N ILE A 19 -22.27 17.80 16.20
CA ILE A 19 -23.57 17.43 16.77
C ILE A 19 -24.68 17.57 15.72
N ILE A 20 -24.67 18.66 14.94
CA ILE A 20 -25.69 18.93 13.92
C ILE A 20 -25.54 17.99 12.72
N PHE A 21 -24.33 17.86 12.19
CA PHE A 21 -24.04 17.05 11.00
C PHE A 21 -23.75 15.58 11.32
N GLY A 22 -23.35 15.26 12.55
CA GLY A 22 -22.89 13.94 12.97
C GLY A 22 -21.42 13.68 12.68
N ALA A 23 -20.76 12.86 13.52
CA ALA A 23 -19.35 12.50 13.37
C ALA A 23 -19.01 11.75 12.07
N GLY A 24 -20.00 11.14 11.40
CA GLY A 24 -19.79 10.40 10.15
C GLY A 24 -19.83 11.26 8.88
N LYS A 25 -20.47 12.44 8.89
CA LYS A 25 -20.66 13.25 7.68
C LYS A 25 -19.43 14.04 7.27
N ILE A 26 -18.67 14.53 8.25
CA ILE A 26 -17.40 15.24 8.02
C ILE A 26 -16.34 14.36 7.31
N PRO A 27 -16.02 13.13 7.79
CA PRO A 27 -15.06 12.27 7.09
C PRO A 27 -15.57 11.85 5.72
N GLN A 28 -16.87 11.57 5.57
CA GLN A 28 -17.46 11.19 4.28
C GLN A 28 -17.33 12.30 3.23
N LEU A 29 -17.51 13.56 3.62
CA LEU A 29 -17.30 14.72 2.73
C LEU A 29 -15.79 15.00 2.53
N GLY A 30 -14.99 14.82 3.58
CA GLY A 30 -13.55 15.01 3.57
C GLY A 30 -12.79 14.03 2.67
N GLU A 31 -13.25 12.79 2.52
CA GLU A 31 -12.63 11.82 1.62
C GLU A 31 -12.69 12.26 0.14
N GLY A 32 -13.83 12.79 -0.30
CA GLY A 32 -13.99 13.31 -1.66
C GLY A 32 -13.13 14.56 -1.91
N LEU A 33 -13.21 15.53 -1.00
CA LEU A 33 -12.40 16.75 -1.05
C LEU A 33 -10.89 16.44 -0.96
N GLY A 34 -10.49 15.50 -0.10
CA GLY A 34 -9.11 15.08 0.08
C GLY A 34 -8.52 14.44 -1.17
N LYS A 35 -9.30 13.58 -1.86
CA LYS A 35 -8.90 13.02 -3.15
C LYS A 35 -8.76 14.10 -4.22
N ALA A 36 -9.68 15.07 -4.27
CA ALA A 36 -9.61 16.19 -5.20
C ALA A 36 -8.38 17.08 -4.94
N ILE A 37 -8.12 17.46 -3.69
CA ILE A 37 -6.95 18.26 -3.29
C ILE A 37 -5.65 17.49 -3.55
N LYS A 38 -5.62 16.17 -3.30
CA LYS A 38 -4.45 15.32 -3.56
C LYS A 38 -4.17 15.23 -5.07
N GLY A 39 -5.20 15.05 -5.89
CA GLY A 39 -5.09 15.07 -7.35
C GLY A 39 -4.61 16.42 -7.86
N PHE A 40 -5.22 17.51 -7.40
CA PHE A 40 -4.82 18.88 -7.74
C PHE A 40 -3.36 19.16 -7.38
N LYS A 41 -2.94 18.82 -6.15
CA LYS A 41 -1.55 19.02 -5.72
C LYS A 41 -0.57 18.20 -6.57
N LYS A 42 -0.94 16.97 -6.97
CA LYS A 42 -0.11 16.14 -7.85
C LYS A 42 0.02 16.75 -9.24
N SER A 43 -1.08 17.18 -9.86
CA SER A 43 -1.05 17.82 -11.18
C SER A 43 -0.27 19.13 -11.18
N VAL A 44 -0.38 19.93 -10.10
CA VAL A 44 0.40 21.17 -9.95
C VAL A 44 1.90 20.86 -9.79
N HIS A 45 2.27 19.87 -8.99
CA HIS A 45 3.68 19.48 -8.85
C HIS A 45 4.26 18.80 -10.09
N GLU A 46 3.44 18.02 -10.81
CA GLU A 46 3.86 17.35 -12.05
C GLU A 46 4.02 18.38 -13.18
N ALA A 47 3.16 19.40 -13.24
CA ALA A 47 3.32 20.53 -14.16
C ALA A 47 4.63 21.31 -13.92
N ASP A 48 5.05 21.43 -12.66
CA ASP A 48 6.31 22.07 -12.25
C ASP A 48 7.53 21.16 -12.53
N ALA A 49 7.39 19.85 -12.36
CA ALA A 49 8.44 18.86 -12.58
C ALA A 49 8.80 18.63 -14.06
N ILE A 50 7.95 19.02 -15.01
CA ILE A 50 8.29 18.97 -16.45
C ILE A 50 9.27 20.11 -16.83
N ASP A 51 9.39 21.15 -15.99
CA ASP A 51 10.31 22.27 -16.20
C ASP A 51 11.69 22.06 -15.52
N VAL A 52 11.80 21.10 -14.58
CA VAL A 52 13.07 20.80 -13.88
C VAL A 52 13.29 19.29 -13.76
N THR A 53 14.30 18.79 -14.49
CA THR A 53 15.00 17.51 -14.26
C THR A 53 14.34 16.24 -14.84
N ALA A 54 14.66 15.98 -16.11
CA ALA A 54 15.07 14.65 -16.52
C ALA A 54 16.50 14.40 -15.99
N THR A 55 16.63 13.78 -14.81
CA THR A 55 17.87 13.11 -14.37
C THR A 55 17.60 12.27 -13.11
N GLU A 56 17.73 10.96 -13.29
CA GLU A 56 18.36 9.98 -12.41
C GLU A 56 18.14 10.05 -10.88
N ALA A 57 17.46 9.03 -10.35
CA ALA A 57 17.79 8.42 -9.06
C ALA A 57 17.17 7.02 -8.95
N GLU A 58 17.70 6.07 -9.71
CA GLU A 58 17.92 4.74 -9.13
C GLU A 58 19.21 4.85 -8.31
N PRO A 59 19.10 4.67 -6.99
CA PRO A 59 19.97 3.66 -6.41
C PRO A 59 19.14 2.79 -5.48
N ALA A 60 19.14 1.49 -5.75
CA ALA A 60 18.89 0.50 -4.71
C ALA A 60 20.03 0.58 -3.68
N PRO A 61 19.76 0.82 -2.39
CA PRO A 61 20.61 0.35 -1.33
C PRO A 61 20.00 -0.97 -0.84
N ALA A 62 20.72 -2.05 -1.11
CA ALA A 62 20.54 -3.30 -0.40
C ALA A 62 20.48 -3.01 1.10
N GLN A 63 19.38 -3.40 1.75
CA GLN A 63 19.35 -3.68 3.18
C GLN A 63 19.19 -5.19 3.39
N PRO A 64 20.28 -5.96 3.38
CA PRO A 64 20.31 -7.25 4.03
C PRO A 64 20.67 -7.02 5.49
N SER A 65 19.68 -6.96 6.40
CA SER A 65 19.82 -7.24 7.84
C SER A 65 18.53 -6.92 8.60
N ALA A 66 17.81 -7.96 9.04
CA ALA A 66 17.19 -8.12 10.36
C ALA A 66 15.80 -8.79 10.33
N GLN A 67 15.85 -10.14 10.32
CA GLN A 67 15.08 -11.06 11.16
C GLN A 67 13.55 -10.86 11.30
N ILE A 68 12.80 -11.84 10.80
CA ILE A 68 11.80 -12.53 11.62
C ILE A 68 12.06 -14.04 11.48
N GLN A 69 12.56 -14.66 12.56
CA GLN A 69 12.43 -16.08 12.81
C GLN A 69 10.94 -16.44 12.72
N GLN A 70 10.57 -17.32 11.80
CA GLN A 70 9.35 -18.12 11.95
C GLN A 70 9.76 -19.58 12.04
N THR A 71 9.85 -20.01 13.30
CA THR A 71 9.80 -21.39 13.76
C THR A 71 8.59 -22.08 13.12
N GLY A 72 8.82 -23.09 12.28
CA GLY A 72 7.74 -23.84 11.65
C GLY A 72 8.22 -24.73 10.51
N GLN A 73 9.08 -25.71 10.79
CA GLN A 73 9.15 -26.92 9.96
C GLN A 73 7.76 -27.57 10.00
N PRO A 74 7.10 -27.82 8.86
CA PRO A 74 7.40 -29.05 8.11
C PRO A 74 7.21 -28.93 6.58
N ALA A 75 8.01 -29.70 5.84
CA ALA A 75 7.63 -30.48 4.65
C ALA A 75 8.82 -30.56 3.70
N THR A 76 9.59 -31.62 3.86
CA THR A 76 10.53 -32.16 2.90
C THR A 76 9.88 -32.22 1.51
N PRO A 77 10.46 -31.61 0.46
CA PRO A 77 10.01 -31.86 -0.90
C PRO A 77 10.29 -33.33 -1.27
N PRO A 78 9.30 -34.09 -1.78
CA PRO A 78 9.50 -35.45 -2.28
C PRO A 78 10.50 -35.45 -3.46
N PRO A 79 11.38 -36.46 -3.55
CA PRO A 79 12.39 -36.57 -4.59
C PRO A 79 11.75 -36.75 -5.97
N ALA A 80 11.97 -35.78 -6.85
CA ALA A 80 11.76 -35.95 -8.28
C ALA A 80 12.83 -36.90 -8.85
N GLN A 81 12.64 -38.20 -8.64
CA GLN A 81 13.41 -39.29 -9.26
C GLN A 81 12.56 -40.58 -9.25
N GLN A 82 11.50 -40.58 -10.05
CA GLN A 82 10.93 -41.81 -10.60
C GLN A 82 11.27 -41.86 -12.09
N ALA A 83 12.55 -42.12 -12.36
CA ALA A 83 12.98 -42.76 -13.58
C ALA A 83 12.51 -44.22 -13.50
N GLY A 84 11.45 -44.55 -14.22
CA GLY A 84 10.86 -45.88 -14.14
C GLY A 84 9.68 -46.07 -15.08
N ALA A 85 9.95 -46.08 -16.39
CA ALA A 85 9.07 -46.77 -17.35
C ALA A 85 9.85 -47.03 -18.65
N ALA A 86 10.70 -48.05 -18.61
CA ALA A 86 11.13 -48.75 -19.82
C ALA A 86 9.93 -49.53 -20.39
N PRO A 87 9.74 -49.56 -21.72
CA PRO A 87 8.57 -50.16 -22.36
C PRO A 87 8.66 -51.69 -22.39
N PRO A 88 7.57 -52.44 -22.13
CA PRO A 88 7.46 -53.80 -22.62
C PRO A 88 6.88 -53.80 -24.05
N PRO A 89 7.59 -54.32 -25.07
CA PRO A 89 6.94 -54.81 -26.28
C PRO A 89 6.28 -56.16 -25.94
N ARG A 90 5.14 -56.49 -26.56
CA ARG A 90 4.63 -57.84 -26.96
C ARG A 90 3.15 -57.69 -27.37
N THR A 91 2.88 -57.56 -28.68
CA THR A 91 2.48 -58.64 -29.62
C THR A 91 1.06 -59.18 -29.42
N THR A 92 0.26 -59.11 -30.51
CA THR A 92 -0.73 -60.12 -30.98
C THR A 92 -2.01 -60.25 -30.13
N GLN A 93 -3.22 -60.56 -30.62
CA GLN A 93 -3.84 -60.83 -31.91
C GLN A 93 -5.35 -60.97 -31.60
N GLY A 94 -6.24 -60.75 -32.57
CA GLY A 94 -7.65 -61.15 -32.49
C GLY A 94 -8.59 -60.14 -33.13
#